data_AF-A0AAP1L4T8-F1
#
_entry.id   AF-A0AAP1L4T8-F1
#
_cell.length_a   1.000
_cell.length_b   1.000
_cell.length_c   1.000
_cell.angle_alpha   90.00
_cell.angle_beta   90.00
_cell.angle_gamma   90.00
#
_symmetry.space_group_name_H-M   'P 1'
#
loop_
_entity.id
_entity.type
_entity.pdbx_description
1 polymer ?
#
loop_
_entity_poly.entity_id
_entity_poly.type
_entity_poly.pdbx_seq_one_letter_code
_entity_poly.pdbx_strand_id
1 'polypeptide(L)'
;MIDTWPMAGARVEPVEADGSMLLYAVAAVAVERADSRHGARWFQRRPSALAAVISREEDVSDILLRLPDSWNIVDGARCVGLHDDADILSGDPRFCRGFVETNCAIAGHSDGVRFALFLQINAAEAVLLPERLFVQRDAFERCLYAQP
;
A
#
# COMPACT_ATOMS: atom_id res chain seq x y z
N MET A 1 -16.25 -45.30 45.88
CA MET A 1 -15.84 -43.89 45.96
C MET A 1 -14.89 -43.67 44.79
N ILE A 2 -15.44 -43.25 43.64
CA ILE A 2 -14.68 -42.89 42.43
C ILE A 2 -15.33 -41.59 41.98
N ASP A 3 -14.57 -40.50 42.08
CA ASP A 3 -15.02 -39.14 41.81
C ASP A 3 -15.25 -38.93 40.30
N THR A 4 -16.42 -38.39 39.98
CA THR A 4 -16.76 -37.80 38.69
C THR A 4 -16.04 -36.47 38.53
N TRP A 5 -15.09 -36.38 37.59
CA TRP A 5 -14.56 -35.11 37.11
C TRP A 5 -15.48 -34.51 36.04
N PRO A 6 -15.76 -33.18 36.07
CA PRO A 6 -16.45 -32.53 34.98
C PRO A 6 -15.47 -32.28 33.83
N MET A 7 -15.82 -32.76 32.64
CA MET A 7 -15.23 -32.33 31.38
C MET A 7 -15.66 -30.87 31.13
N ALA A 8 -14.96 -29.92 31.75
CA ALA A 8 -15.02 -28.54 31.32
C ALA A 8 -14.38 -28.49 29.92
N GLY A 9 -15.22 -28.36 28.90
CA GLY A 9 -14.76 -28.07 27.54
C GLY A 9 -13.86 -26.84 27.62
N ALA A 10 -12.57 -27.06 27.38
CA ALA A 10 -11.63 -25.99 27.16
C ALA A 10 -12.16 -25.21 25.97
N ARG A 11 -12.85 -24.11 26.27
CA ARG A 11 -13.12 -23.04 25.33
C ARG A 11 -11.75 -22.66 24.83
N VAL A 12 -11.45 -23.00 23.58
CA VAL A 12 -10.28 -22.46 22.89
C VAL A 12 -10.64 -20.99 22.74
N GLU A 13 -10.29 -20.20 23.76
CA GLU A 13 -10.22 -18.75 23.64
C GLU A 13 -9.40 -18.49 22.37
N PRO A 14 -9.91 -17.72 21.40
CA PRO A 14 -9.10 -17.37 20.26
C PRO A 14 -7.85 -16.72 20.83
N VAL A 15 -6.68 -17.29 20.52
CA VAL A 15 -5.41 -16.60 20.74
C VAL A 15 -5.60 -15.28 20.01
N GLU A 16 -5.79 -14.20 20.77
CA GLU A 16 -5.66 -12.85 20.23
C GLU A 16 -4.31 -12.89 19.54
N ALA A 17 -4.33 -12.81 18.21
CA ALA A 17 -3.13 -12.78 17.42
C ALA A 17 -2.29 -11.68 18.02
N ASP A 18 -1.23 -12.07 18.73
CA ASP A 18 -0.23 -11.16 19.25
C ASP A 18 0.10 -10.28 18.06
N GLY A 19 -0.26 -9.01 18.19
CA GLY A 19 -0.17 -8.01 17.14
C GLY A 19 1.29 -7.71 16.94
N SER A 20 2.05 -8.71 16.47
CA SER A 20 3.37 -8.60 15.91
C SER A 20 3.28 -7.36 15.06
N MET A 21 3.95 -6.32 15.56
CA MET A 21 3.93 -4.99 15.00
C MET A 21 4.56 -5.17 13.62
N LEU A 22 3.72 -5.47 12.63
CA LEU A 22 4.17 -5.76 11.29
C LEU A 22 4.82 -4.46 10.85
N LEU A 23 6.15 -4.47 10.78
CA LEU A 23 6.89 -3.34 10.28
C LEU A 23 6.49 -3.21 8.82
N TYR A 24 5.77 -2.13 8.53
CA TYR A 24 5.32 -1.83 7.20
C TYR A 24 6.21 -0.74 6.62
N ALA A 25 6.64 -0.94 5.38
CA ALA A 25 7.31 0.06 4.58
C ALA A 25 6.31 0.65 3.57
N VAL A 26 6.60 1.83 3.03
CA VAL A 26 5.86 2.38 1.89
C VAL A 26 6.71 2.22 0.65
N ALA A 27 6.13 1.55 -0.33
CA ALA A 27 6.62 1.55 -1.70
C ALA A 27 5.89 2.59 -2.54
N ALA A 28 6.59 3.14 -3.52
CA ALA A 28 5.99 3.98 -4.54
C ALA A 28 6.36 3.48 -5.94
N VAL A 29 5.42 3.64 -6.87
CA VAL A 29 5.62 3.30 -8.28
C VAL A 29 4.92 4.31 -9.17
N ALA A 30 5.53 4.65 -10.30
CA ALA A 30 4.89 5.49 -11.29
C ALA A 30 3.74 4.76 -12.00
N VAL A 31 2.58 5.41 -12.03
CA VAL A 31 1.38 4.90 -12.70
C VAL A 31 0.94 5.87 -13.79
N GLU A 32 0.07 5.39 -14.67
CA GLU A 32 -0.59 6.19 -15.70
C GLU A 32 -2.09 5.91 -15.66
N ARG A 33 -2.89 6.75 -16.28
CA ARG A 33 -4.33 6.50 -16.41
C ARG A 33 -4.53 5.18 -17.16
N ALA A 34 -5.42 4.35 -16.65
CA ALA A 34 -5.84 3.14 -17.34
C ALA A 34 -6.59 3.49 -18.63
N ASP A 35 -6.84 2.48 -19.45
CA ASP A 35 -7.61 2.65 -20.68
C ASP A 35 -9.03 3.18 -20.42
N SER A 36 -9.71 3.58 -21.50
CA SER A 36 -11.06 4.14 -21.42
C SER A 36 -12.12 3.19 -20.87
N ARG A 37 -11.82 1.89 -20.73
CA ARG A 37 -12.79 0.87 -20.28
C ARG A 37 -13.01 0.90 -18.78
N HIS A 38 -12.00 1.28 -18.02
CA HIS A 38 -12.08 1.33 -16.56
C HIS A 38 -12.66 2.65 -16.05
N GLY A 39 -12.40 3.75 -16.77
CA GLY A 39 -12.90 5.08 -16.47
C GLY A 39 -11.85 6.02 -15.89
N ALA A 40 -12.21 7.29 -15.73
CA ALA A 40 -11.27 8.39 -15.46
C ALA A 40 -10.58 8.36 -14.08
N ARG A 41 -10.93 7.44 -13.18
CA ARG A 41 -10.30 7.28 -11.87
C ARG A 41 -9.43 6.04 -11.77
N TRP A 42 -9.32 5.29 -12.86
CA TRP A 42 -8.48 4.09 -12.89
C TRP A 42 -7.11 4.39 -13.44
N PHE A 43 -6.14 3.74 -12.84
CA PHE A 43 -4.73 3.82 -13.13
C PHE A 43 -4.16 2.43 -13.31
N GLN A 44 -3.02 2.35 -13.99
CA GLN A 44 -2.27 1.12 -14.16
C GLN A 44 -0.79 1.41 -13.98
N ARG A 45 -0.03 0.39 -13.58
CA ARG A 45 1.44 0.50 -13.51
C ARG A 45 1.97 0.83 -14.90
N ARG A 46 2.85 1.84 -15.00
CA ARG A 46 3.56 2.10 -16.26
C ARG A 46 4.44 0.88 -16.59
N PRO A 47 4.48 0.39 -17.84
CA PRO A 47 5.18 -0.85 -18.19
C PRO A 47 6.64 -0.94 -17.71
N SER A 48 7.36 0.19 -17.70
CA SER A 48 8.77 0.29 -17.29
C SER A 48 8.98 0.80 -15.85
N ALA A 49 7.92 1.13 -15.11
CA ALA A 49 8.07 1.69 -13.77
C ALA A 49 8.35 0.59 -12.74
N LEU A 50 9.48 0.70 -12.06
CA LEU A 50 9.82 -0.17 -10.94
C LEU A 50 9.29 0.43 -9.64
N ALA A 51 8.69 -0.42 -8.81
CA ALA A 51 8.39 -0.03 -7.44
C ALA A 51 9.69 0.13 -6.65
N ALA A 52 9.73 1.10 -5.75
CA ALA A 52 10.85 1.31 -4.85
C ALA A 52 10.32 1.61 -3.45
N VAL A 53 11.05 1.15 -2.43
CA VAL A 53 10.79 1.53 -1.04
C VAL A 53 11.21 2.99 -0.87
N ILE A 54 10.26 3.82 -0.42
CA ILE A 54 10.45 5.25 -0.19
C ILE A 54 10.45 5.62 1.29
N SER A 55 9.93 4.75 2.15
CA SER A 55 10.05 4.85 3.61
C SER A 55 9.92 3.47 4.25
N ARG A 56 10.64 3.23 5.35
CA ARG A 56 10.60 1.96 6.09
C ARG A 56 9.78 2.01 7.38
N GLU A 57 9.44 3.20 7.84
CA GLU A 57 8.87 3.43 9.18
C GLU A 57 7.56 4.22 9.15
N GLU A 58 7.30 4.94 8.06
CA GLU A 58 6.10 5.76 7.89
C GLU A 58 4.98 4.96 7.22
N ASP A 59 3.73 5.41 7.40
CA ASP A 59 2.58 4.92 6.63
C ASP A 59 2.31 5.79 5.39
N VAL A 60 1.32 5.40 4.57
CA VAL A 60 0.98 6.16 3.35
C VAL A 60 0.50 7.58 3.68
N SER A 61 -0.25 7.76 4.78
CA SER A 61 -0.76 9.07 5.19
C SER A 61 0.39 10.03 5.50
N ASP A 62 1.40 9.57 6.23
CA ASP A 62 2.61 10.32 6.54
C ASP A 62 3.34 10.78 5.26
N ILE A 63 3.48 9.87 4.28
CA ILE A 63 4.06 10.19 2.96
C ILE A 63 3.25 11.29 2.27
N LEU A 64 1.92 11.19 2.28
CA LEU A 64 1.04 12.15 1.60
C LEU A 64 1.15 13.56 2.20
N LEU A 65 1.25 13.68 3.53
CA LEU A 65 1.38 14.97 4.22
C LEU A 65 2.69 15.70 3.88
N ARG A 66 3.74 14.96 3.54
CA ARG A 66 5.07 15.50 3.23
C ARG A 66 5.36 15.60 1.74
N LEU A 67 4.44 15.21 0.85
CA LEU A 67 4.57 15.42 -0.59
C LEU A 67 4.75 16.91 -0.92
N PRO A 68 5.51 17.26 -1.98
CA PRO A 68 5.56 18.63 -2.46
C PRO A 68 4.18 19.16 -2.84
N ASP A 69 3.97 20.47 -2.74
CA ASP A 69 2.66 21.10 -3.02
C ASP A 69 2.21 20.92 -4.48
N SER A 70 3.14 20.57 -5.37
CA SER A 70 2.84 20.20 -6.75
C SER A 70 2.17 18.83 -6.88
N TRP A 71 2.06 18.04 -5.82
CA TRP A 71 1.43 16.73 -5.79
C TRP A 71 0.20 16.72 -4.90
N ASN A 72 -0.90 16.16 -5.40
CA ASN A 72 -2.17 16.11 -4.68
C ASN A 72 -2.78 14.72 -4.80
N ILE A 73 -3.51 14.30 -3.76
CA ILE A 73 -4.26 13.05 -3.76
C ILE A 73 -5.30 13.09 -4.89
N VAL A 74 -5.46 11.97 -5.58
CA VAL A 74 -6.51 11.78 -6.57
C VAL A 74 -7.67 11.03 -5.90
N ASP A 75 -8.71 11.78 -5.52
CA ASP A 75 -9.87 11.21 -4.84
C ASP A 75 -10.53 10.08 -5.65
N GLY A 76 -10.84 9.00 -4.95
CA GLY A 76 -11.49 7.80 -5.50
C GLY A 76 -10.67 7.07 -6.56
N ALA A 77 -9.35 7.32 -6.63
CA ALA A 77 -8.47 6.65 -7.56
C ALA A 77 -8.37 5.15 -7.27
N ARG A 78 -8.27 4.37 -8.35
CA ARG A 78 -8.15 2.90 -8.32
C ARG A 78 -7.02 2.47 -9.23
N CYS A 79 -6.44 1.32 -8.93
CA CYS A 79 -5.38 0.71 -9.73
C CYS A 79 -5.81 -0.67 -10.23
N VAL A 80 -5.67 -0.89 -11.54
CA VAL A 80 -5.81 -2.20 -12.20
C VAL A 80 -4.81 -3.19 -11.59
N GLY A 81 -5.25 -4.44 -11.42
CA GLY A 81 -4.57 -5.51 -10.71
C GLY A 81 -4.65 -5.41 -9.18
N LEU A 82 -5.02 -4.26 -8.61
CA LEU A 82 -5.12 -4.08 -7.15
C LEU A 82 -6.57 -3.94 -6.67
N HIS A 83 -7.41 -3.27 -7.45
CA HIS A 83 -8.80 -2.93 -7.07
C HIS A 83 -9.86 -3.73 -7.83
N ASP A 84 -9.45 -4.47 -8.86
CA ASP A 84 -10.27 -5.36 -9.69
C ASP A 84 -9.94 -6.84 -9.47
N ASP A 85 -8.89 -7.14 -8.69
CA ASP A 85 -8.53 -8.50 -8.29
C ASP A 85 -9.20 -8.88 -6.96
N ALA A 86 -10.18 -9.78 -7.04
CA ALA A 86 -10.95 -10.25 -5.90
C ALA A 86 -10.11 -11.08 -4.91
N ASP A 87 -9.05 -11.75 -5.38
CA ASP A 87 -8.19 -12.57 -4.53
C ASP A 87 -7.35 -11.67 -3.61
N ILE A 88 -6.92 -10.51 -4.09
CA ILE A 88 -6.23 -9.52 -3.25
C ILE A 88 -7.18 -8.93 -2.21
N LEU A 89 -8.38 -8.53 -2.63
CA LEU A 89 -9.35 -7.90 -1.71
C LEU A 89 -9.82 -8.85 -0.60
N SER A 90 -9.86 -10.15 -0.87
CA SER A 90 -10.31 -11.17 0.08
C SER A 90 -9.17 -11.84 0.85
N GLY A 91 -7.99 -12.01 0.23
CA GLY A 91 -6.87 -12.76 0.77
C GLY A 91 -5.84 -11.93 1.53
N ASP A 92 -5.78 -10.61 1.31
CA ASP A 92 -4.84 -9.73 1.99
C ASP A 92 -5.50 -8.95 3.14
N PRO A 93 -5.07 -9.16 4.41
CA PRO A 93 -5.60 -8.46 5.58
C PRO A 93 -5.62 -6.93 5.48
N ARG A 94 -4.70 -6.34 4.72
CA ARG A 94 -4.67 -4.89 4.45
C ARG A 94 -5.93 -4.44 3.69
N PHE A 95 -6.54 -5.33 2.92
CA PHE A 95 -7.68 -5.05 2.06
C PHE A 95 -8.97 -5.75 2.51
N CYS A 96 -8.91 -6.63 3.51
CA CYS A 96 -10.06 -7.40 4.03
C CYS A 96 -11.25 -6.56 4.52
N ARG A 97 -11.07 -5.28 4.85
CA ARG A 97 -12.16 -4.34 5.22
C ARG A 97 -12.57 -3.41 4.09
N GLY A 98 -12.18 -3.74 2.86
CA GLY A 98 -12.19 -2.81 1.74
C GLY A 98 -10.95 -1.91 1.75
N PHE A 99 -10.93 -0.99 0.79
CA PHE A 99 -9.80 -0.09 0.61
C PHE A 99 -9.78 0.98 1.71
N VAL A 100 -8.76 0.96 2.55
CA VAL A 100 -8.49 2.02 3.52
C VAL A 100 -7.37 2.87 2.97
N GLU A 101 -7.56 4.19 2.91
CA GLU A 101 -6.58 5.17 2.40
C GLU A 101 -5.21 5.07 3.11
N THR A 102 -5.18 4.50 4.33
CA THR A 102 -3.94 4.25 5.09
C THR A 102 -3.00 3.26 4.40
N ASN A 103 -3.52 2.35 3.57
CA ASN A 103 -2.72 1.26 3.01
C ASN A 103 -2.25 1.57 1.58
N CYS A 104 -2.90 2.49 0.88
CA CYS A 104 -2.50 2.93 -0.44
C CYS A 104 -3.26 4.18 -0.90
N ALA A 105 -2.61 4.93 -1.77
CA ALA A 105 -3.17 6.13 -2.37
C ALA A 105 -2.54 6.39 -3.74
N ILE A 106 -3.21 7.18 -4.57
CA ILE A 106 -2.63 7.71 -5.80
C ILE A 106 -2.54 9.22 -5.69
N ALA A 107 -1.36 9.77 -5.92
CA ALA A 107 -1.18 11.21 -6.09
C ALA A 107 -0.89 11.56 -7.55
N GLY A 108 -1.38 12.72 -7.98
CA GLY A 108 -1.10 13.31 -9.28
C GLY A 108 -0.28 14.58 -9.14
N HIS A 109 0.68 14.78 -10.03
CA HIS A 109 1.39 16.05 -10.17
C HIS A 109 0.46 17.08 -10.81
N SER A 110 0.66 18.35 -10.48
CA SER A 110 -0.05 19.52 -11.02
C SER A 110 0.08 19.72 -12.52
N ASP A 111 0.93 18.94 -13.21
CA ASP A 111 1.04 18.97 -14.67
C ASP A 111 -0.02 18.12 -15.36
N GLY A 112 -0.78 17.32 -14.60
CA GLY A 112 -1.85 16.45 -15.10
C GLY A 112 -1.36 15.20 -15.83
N VAL A 113 -0.05 14.94 -15.87
CA VAL A 113 0.56 13.85 -16.65
C VAL A 113 1.23 12.82 -15.73
N ARG A 114 1.85 13.25 -14.64
CA ARG A 114 2.57 12.35 -13.73
C ARG A 114 1.70 11.91 -12.57
N PHE A 115 1.74 10.60 -12.29
CA PHE A 115 1.00 9.98 -11.20
C PHE A 115 1.87 8.95 -10.48
N ALA A 116 1.64 8.80 -9.18
CA ALA A 116 2.34 7.87 -8.31
C ALA A 116 1.33 7.08 -7.49
N LEU A 117 1.49 5.76 -7.45
CA LEU A 117 0.82 4.89 -6.50
C LEU A 117 1.74 4.69 -5.30
N PHE A 118 1.19 4.89 -4.11
CA PHE A 118 1.78 4.51 -2.83
C PHE A 118 1.11 3.24 -2.34
N LEU A 119 1.90 2.32 -1.81
CA LEU A 119 1.42 1.07 -1.26
C LEU A 119 2.19 0.74 0.00
N GLN A 120 1.46 0.47 1.08
CA GLN A 120 2.03 -0.07 2.29
C GLN A 120 2.33 -1.55 2.10
N ILE A 121 3.61 -1.91 2.20
CA ILE A 121 4.14 -3.26 2.00
C ILE A 121 4.74 -3.82 3.28
N ASN A 122 4.70 -5.13 3.46
CA ASN A 122 5.33 -5.73 4.64
C ASN A 122 6.86 -5.70 4.51
N ALA A 123 7.57 -5.85 5.64
CA ALA A 123 9.04 -5.82 5.66
C ALA A 123 9.71 -6.88 4.77
N ALA A 124 9.09 -8.06 4.59
CA ALA A 124 9.66 -9.11 3.73
C ALA A 124 9.59 -8.74 2.25
N GLU A 125 8.47 -8.16 1.80
CA GLU A 125 8.30 -7.58 0.45
C GLU A 125 9.29 -6.43 0.22
N ALA A 126 9.51 -5.59 1.24
CA ALA A 126 10.38 -4.43 1.15
C ALA A 126 11.84 -4.79 0.82
N VAL A 127 12.36 -5.90 1.38
CA VAL A 127 13.74 -6.37 1.11
C VAL A 127 13.97 -6.75 -0.35
N LEU A 128 12.90 -7.02 -1.11
CA LEU A 128 12.98 -7.39 -2.53
C LEU A 128 12.99 -6.18 -3.47
N LEU A 129 12.74 -4.98 -2.96
CA LEU A 129 12.62 -3.77 -3.77
C LEU A 129 13.85 -2.87 -3.59
N PRO A 130 14.22 -2.11 -4.65
CA PRO A 130 15.24 -1.07 -4.51
C PRO A 130 14.78 0.02 -3.55
N GLU A 131 15.74 0.62 -2.84
CA GLU A 131 15.47 1.74 -1.94
C GLU A 131 15.79 3.07 -2.58
N ARG A 132 14.81 3.97 -2.52
CA ARG A 132 14.93 5.35 -2.99
C ARG A 132 14.23 6.24 -1.99
N LEU A 133 14.83 6.36 -0.81
CA LEU A 133 14.19 6.97 0.35
C LEU A 133 13.79 8.42 0.06
N PHE A 134 12.52 8.72 0.32
CA PHE A 134 11.98 10.05 0.17
C PHE A 134 12.28 10.82 1.46
N VAL A 135 13.46 11.45 1.56
CA VAL A 135 13.88 12.15 2.80
C VAL A 135 13.48 13.63 2.79
N GLN A 136 13.45 14.26 1.62
CA GLN A 136 13.15 15.69 1.46
C GLN A 136 12.17 15.91 0.30
N ARG A 137 11.27 16.91 0.43
CA ARG A 137 10.22 17.26 -0.55
C ARG A 137 10.74 17.24 -2.00
N ASP A 138 11.81 17.97 -2.29
CA ASP A 138 12.31 18.15 -3.67
C ASP A 138 12.88 16.87 -4.33
N ALA A 139 13.07 15.80 -3.55
CA ALA A 139 13.61 14.54 -4.05
C ALA A 139 12.53 13.54 -4.51
N PHE A 140 11.24 13.84 -4.30
CA PHE A 140 10.15 12.86 -4.51
C PHE A 140 10.18 12.21 -5.90
N GLU A 141 10.42 13.00 -6.95
CA GLU A 141 10.45 12.50 -8.32
C GLU A 141 11.59 11.51 -8.58
N ARG A 142 12.71 11.64 -7.85
CA ARG A 142 13.84 10.70 -7.93
C ARG A 142 13.45 9.33 -7.37
N CYS A 143 12.55 9.30 -6.40
CA CYS A 143 12.01 8.05 -5.86
C CYS A 143 11.27 7.24 -6.94
N LEU A 144 10.56 7.93 -7.84
CA LEU A 144 9.73 7.30 -8.88
C LEU A 144 10.49 6.99 -10.16
N TYR A 145 11.40 7.88 -10.58
CA TYR A 145 11.96 7.87 -11.94
C TYR A 145 13.47 7.71 -12.01
N ALA A 146 14.16 7.45 -10.89
CA ALA A 146 15.58 7.14 -10.96
C ALA A 146 15.82 5.96 -11.92
N GLN A 147 16.80 6.13 -12.82
CA GLN A 147 17.28 5.03 -13.63
C GLN A 147 17.95 3.97 -12.72
N PRO A 148 17.89 2.69 -13.10
CA PRO A 148 18.56 1.61 -12.37
C PRO A 148 20.07 1.86 -12.25
#